data_AF-A0A956HRI0-F1
#
_entry.id   AF-A0A956HRI0-F1
#
_cell.length_a   1.000
_cell.length_b   1.000
_cell.length_c   1.000
_cell.angle_alpha   90.00
_cell.angle_beta   90.00
_cell.angle_gamma   90.00
#
_symmetry.space_group_name_H-M   'P 1'
#
loop_
_entity.id
_entity.type
_entity.pdbx_description
1 polymer ?
#
loop_
_entity_poly.entity_id
_entity_poly.type
_entity_poly.pdbx_seq_one_letter_code
_entity_poly.pdbx_strand_id
1 'polypeptide(L)'
;MAYRDEQQALLLEVNSLERENQRLRDALEDAHERFRGLLREQLEERRKNVRLNCVMCSGNLLPVAIVAGHDVRNPLPLKMSTLRFGSPEGGFTASAPVRSYACTSCGYIHNFIDMDSSAIEKLG
;
A
#
# COMPACT_ATOMS: atom_id res chain seq x y z
N MET A 1 17.05 45.88 -44.79
CA MET A 1 16.84 44.41 -44.84
C MET A 1 17.19 43.73 -43.51
N ALA A 2 18.17 44.21 -42.73
CA ALA A 2 18.58 43.64 -41.43
C ALA A 2 17.47 43.45 -40.37
N TYR A 3 16.52 44.39 -40.24
CA TYR A 3 15.43 44.30 -39.26
C TYR A 3 14.54 43.06 -39.44
N ARG A 4 14.41 42.56 -40.68
CA ARG A 4 13.57 41.40 -40.99
C ARG A 4 14.26 40.09 -40.59
N ASP A 5 15.58 40.04 -40.71
CA ASP A 5 16.41 38.89 -40.35
C ASP A 5 16.53 38.73 -38.83
N GLU A 6 16.69 39.85 -38.10
CA GLU A 6 16.66 39.86 -36.62
C GLU A 6 15.31 39.37 -36.07
N GLN A 7 14.21 39.81 -36.69
CA GLN A 7 12.87 39.37 -36.28
C GLN A 7 12.65 37.88 -36.52
N GLN A 8 13.21 37.33 -37.60
CA GLN A 8 13.19 35.89 -37.87
C GLN A 8 14.05 35.09 -36.88
N ALA A 9 15.23 35.60 -36.52
CA ALA A 9 16.11 34.98 -35.53
C ALA A 9 15.42 34.91 -34.15
N LEU A 10 14.78 36.00 -33.71
CA LEU A 10 14.04 36.05 -32.45
C LEU A 10 12.87 35.05 -32.42
N LEU A 11 12.13 34.91 -33.52
CA LEU A 11 11.03 33.95 -33.62
C LEU A 11 11.50 32.49 -33.50
N LEU A 12 12.68 32.17 -34.06
CA LEU A 12 13.27 30.85 -33.94
C LEU A 12 13.71 30.57 -32.50
N GLU A 13 14.30 31.56 -31.84
CA GLU A 13 14.75 31.47 -30.45
C GLU A 13 13.56 31.30 -29.50
N VAL A 14 12.49 32.10 -29.65
CA VAL A 14 11.26 31.95 -28.86
C VAL A 14 10.64 30.57 -29.04
N ASN A 15 10.52 30.08 -30.28
CA ASN A 15 10.02 28.72 -30.53
C ASN A 15 10.89 27.64 -29.88
N SER A 16 12.21 27.83 -29.86
CA SER A 16 13.12 26.89 -29.22
C SER A 16 12.91 26.87 -27.70
N LEU A 17 12.76 28.05 -27.09
CA LEU A 17 12.52 28.22 -25.67
C LEU A 17 11.15 27.68 -25.25
N GLU A 18 10.11 27.87 -26.06
CA GLU A 18 8.78 27.34 -25.77
C GLU A 18 8.76 25.81 -25.77
N ARG A 19 9.46 25.18 -26.73
CA ARG A 19 9.61 23.71 -26.77
C ARG A 19 10.39 23.20 -25.56
N GLU A 20 11.44 23.90 -25.16
CA GLU A 20 12.23 23.53 -24.00
C GLU A 20 11.44 23.72 -22.70
N ASN A 21 10.65 24.79 -22.59
CA ASN A 21 9.76 25.02 -21.46
C ASN A 21 8.74 23.89 -21.33
N GLN A 22 8.14 23.46 -22.45
CA GLN A 22 7.21 22.34 -22.44
C GLN A 22 7.88 21.05 -21.96
N ARG A 23 9.06 20.71 -22.52
CA ARG A 23 9.81 19.53 -22.08
C ARG A 23 10.15 19.55 -20.58
N LEU A 24 10.53 20.72 -20.07
CA LEU A 24 10.85 20.88 -18.64
C LEU A 24 9.60 20.71 -17.76
N ARG A 25 8.44 21.20 -18.20
CA ARG A 25 7.16 21.00 -17.50
C ARG A 25 6.77 19.53 -17.45
N ASP A 26 6.84 18.84 -18.59
CA ASP A 26 6.55 17.41 -18.68
C ASP A 26 7.46 16.60 -17.74
N ALA A 27 8.77 16.89 -17.76
CA ALA A 27 9.74 16.22 -16.88
C ALA A 27 9.47 16.48 -15.38
N LEU A 28 8.95 17.66 -15.04
CA LEU A 28 8.61 18.03 -13.66
C LEU A 28 7.34 17.32 -13.19
N GLU A 29 6.34 17.19 -14.07
CA GLU A 29 5.14 16.41 -13.80
C GLU A 29 5.46 14.92 -13.57
N ASP A 30 6.26 14.31 -14.45
CA ASP A 30 6.75 12.94 -14.30
C ASP A 30 7.54 12.73 -12.99
N ALA A 31 8.36 13.71 -12.60
CA ALA A 31 9.08 13.65 -11.33
C ALA A 31 8.14 13.70 -10.13
N HIS A 32 7.11 14.56 -10.17
CA HIS A 32 6.10 14.65 -9.12
C HIS A 32 5.27 13.36 -9.00
N GLU A 33 4.88 12.74 -10.11
CA GLU A 33 4.14 11.48 -10.08
C GLU A 33 4.97 10.36 -9.47
N ARG A 34 6.24 10.23 -9.86
CA ARG A 34 7.16 9.25 -9.25
C ARG A 34 7.33 9.49 -7.76
N PHE A 35 7.49 10.74 -7.34
CA PHE A 35 7.62 11.08 -5.92
C PHE A 35 6.34 10.74 -5.13
N ARG A 36 5.16 11.02 -5.68
CA ARG A 36 3.88 10.61 -5.09
C ARG A 36 3.75 9.09 -4.98
N GLY A 37 4.23 8.35 -5.98
CA GLY A 37 4.31 6.89 -5.95
C GLY A 37 5.16 6.39 -4.78
N LEU A 38 6.39 6.87 -4.67
CA LEU A 38 7.31 6.52 -3.58
C LEU A 38 6.75 6.85 -2.19
N LEU A 39 6.08 8.00 -2.04
CA LEU A 39 5.43 8.36 -0.78
C LEU A 39 4.31 7.39 -0.41
N ARG A 40 3.50 6.95 -1.38
CA ARG A 40 2.44 5.95 -1.13
C ARG A 40 3.05 4.64 -0.67
N GLU A 41 4.09 4.15 -1.35
CA GLU A 41 4.80 2.92 -0.99
C GLU A 41 5.39 3.01 0.43
N GLN A 42 6.08 4.10 0.77
CA GLN A 42 6.62 4.29 2.13
C GLN A 42 5.53 4.35 3.20
N LEU A 43 4.38 4.97 2.91
CA LEU A 43 3.25 5.01 3.84
C LEU A 43 2.65 3.62 4.02
N GLU A 44 2.57 2.81 2.97
CA GLU A 44 2.13 1.42 3.05
C GLU A 44 3.11 0.54 3.84
N GLU A 45 4.41 0.67 3.61
CA GLU A 45 5.45 -0.02 4.38
C GLU A 45 5.39 0.36 5.87
N ARG A 46 5.24 1.66 6.18
CA ARG A 46 5.06 2.10 7.57
C ARG A 46 3.80 1.52 8.19
N ARG A 47 2.68 1.49 7.46
CA ARG A 47 1.43 0.85 7.93
C ARG A 47 1.62 -0.64 8.21
N LYS A 48 2.37 -1.36 7.36
CA LYS A 48 2.73 -2.77 7.59
C LYS A 48 3.60 -2.95 8.84
N ASN A 49 4.57 -2.07 9.06
CA ASN A 49 5.45 -2.13 10.23
C ASN A 49 4.73 -1.81 11.55
N VAL A 50 3.75 -0.91 11.56
CA VAL A 50 2.94 -0.64 12.76
C VAL A 50 2.15 -1.88 13.21
N ARG A 51 1.82 -2.81 12.29
CA ARG A 51 1.16 -4.10 12.62
C ARG A 51 2.06 -5.07 13.39
N LEU A 52 3.36 -4.79 13.56
CA LEU A 52 4.32 -5.69 14.21
C LEU A 52 4.69 -5.30 15.65
N ASN A 53 4.09 -4.23 16.17
CA ASN A 53 4.31 -3.78 17.54
C ASN A 53 3.07 -4.00 18.41
N CYS A 54 3.29 -4.49 19.62
CA CYS A 54 2.23 -4.72 20.59
C CYS A 54 1.62 -3.40 21.05
N VAL A 55 0.30 -3.23 20.89
CA VAL A 55 -0.41 -2.04 21.36
C VAL A 55 -0.36 -1.89 22.89
N MET A 56 -0.19 -3.00 23.63
CA MET A 56 -0.18 -2.98 25.10
C MET A 56 1.16 -2.58 25.71
N CYS A 57 2.29 -3.00 25.11
CA CYS A 57 3.62 -2.80 25.71
C CYS A 57 4.70 -2.37 24.71
N SER A 58 4.33 -2.13 23.45
CA SER A 58 5.24 -1.81 22.34
C SER A 58 6.30 -2.88 22.04
N GLY A 59 6.19 -4.08 22.62
CA GLY A 59 7.06 -5.22 22.32
C GLY A 59 6.79 -5.82 20.94
N ASN A 60 7.70 -6.69 20.48
CA ASN A 60 7.61 -7.32 19.16
C ASN A 60 6.48 -8.35 19.11
N LEU A 61 5.86 -8.46 17.94
CA LEU A 61 4.81 -9.42 17.63
C LEU A 61 5.36 -10.56 16.76
N LEU A 62 5.11 -11.80 17.19
CA LEU A 62 5.43 -13.00 16.40
C LEU A 62 4.15 -13.64 15.87
N PRO A 63 4.14 -14.13 14.61
CA PRO A 63 2.97 -14.81 14.05
C PRO A 63 2.70 -16.11 14.82
N VAL A 64 1.44 -16.34 15.16
CA VAL A 64 1.01 -17.57 15.85
C VAL A 64 -0.23 -18.14 15.18
N ALA A 65 -0.33 -19.48 15.18
CA ALA A 65 -1.56 -20.16 14.83
C ALA A 65 -2.42 -20.33 16.08
N ILE A 66 -3.69 -19.91 16.02
CA ILE A 66 -4.65 -20.20 17.08
C ILE A 66 -5.32 -21.54 16.74
N VAL A 67 -5.34 -22.44 17.71
CA VAL A 67 -5.96 -23.75 17.60
C VAL A 67 -7.08 -23.88 18.64
N ALA A 68 -8.19 -24.50 18.27
CA ALA A 68 -9.25 -24.89 19.19
C ALA A 68 -9.09 -26.36 19.58
N GLY A 69 -9.62 -26.70 20.75
CA GLY A 69 -9.70 -28.06 21.25
C GLY A 69 -8.97 -28.22 22.58
N HIS A 70 -9.51 -29.09 23.43
CA HIS A 70 -8.87 -29.47 24.68
C HIS A 70 -7.75 -30.52 24.45
N ASP A 71 -7.78 -31.21 23.30
CA ASP A 71 -6.81 -32.23 22.95
C ASP A 71 -5.56 -31.61 22.28
N VAL A 72 -4.45 -31.60 23.03
CA VAL A 72 -3.14 -31.09 22.58
C VAL A 72 -2.54 -31.97 21.48
N ARG A 73 -2.97 -33.24 21.36
CA ARG A 73 -2.45 -34.17 20.34
C ARG A 73 -3.11 -34.00 18.98
N ASN A 74 -4.30 -33.40 18.94
CA ASN A 74 -5.00 -33.11 17.70
C ASN A 74 -5.63 -31.70 17.74
N PRO A 75 -4.78 -30.66 17.72
CA PRO A 75 -5.27 -29.29 17.74
C PRO A 75 -6.01 -29.00 16.44
N LEU A 76 -7.29 -28.61 16.55
CA LEU A 76 -8.07 -28.18 15.39
C LEU A 76 -7.65 -26.75 15.06
N PRO A 77 -7.06 -26.47 13.89
CA PRO A 77 -6.74 -25.09 13.53
C PRO A 77 -8.04 -24.29 13.50
N LEU A 78 -8.11 -23.26 14.33
CA LEU A 78 -9.16 -22.26 14.19
C LEU A 78 -8.85 -21.54 12.89
N LYS A 79 -9.55 -21.91 11.81
CA LYS A 79 -9.69 -21.02 10.65
C LYS A 79 -10.36 -19.77 11.19
N MET A 80 -9.54 -18.79 11.55
CA MET A 80 -10.05 -17.56 12.14
C MET A 80 -10.98 -16.92 11.12
N SER A 81 -12.27 -16.92 11.49
CA SER A 81 -13.36 -16.14 10.94
C SER A 81 -12.97 -15.34 9.70
N THR A 82 -13.39 -15.80 8.52
CA THR A 82 -13.42 -14.90 7.36
C THR A 82 -14.44 -13.82 7.69
N LEU A 83 -13.97 -12.60 8.00
CA LEU A 83 -14.88 -11.47 8.11
C LEU A 83 -15.50 -11.25 6.73
N ARG A 84 -16.83 -11.37 6.68
CA ARG A 84 -17.61 -11.17 5.47
C ARG A 84 -17.99 -9.70 5.44
N PHE A 85 -17.38 -8.94 4.54
CA PHE A 85 -17.84 -7.59 4.25
C PHE A 85 -19.03 -7.69 3.30
N GLY A 86 -20.20 -7.24 3.74
CA GLY A 86 -21.36 -7.10 2.85
C GLY A 86 -21.26 -5.80 2.06
N SER A 87 -21.40 -5.87 0.73
CA SER A 87 -21.61 -4.66 -0.07
C SER A 87 -22.98 -4.07 0.26
N PRO A 88 -23.09 -2.75 0.55
CA PRO A 88 -24.39 -2.11 0.79
C PRO A 88 -25.32 -2.15 -0.44
N GLU A 89 -24.78 -2.40 -1.65
CA GLU A 89 -25.55 -2.51 -2.89
C GLU A 89 -26.02 -3.95 -3.20
N GLY A 90 -25.62 -4.93 -2.36
CA GLY A 90 -25.93 -6.35 -2.57
C GLY A 90 -25.01 -7.01 -3.60
N GLY A 91 -24.32 -8.08 -3.19
CA GLY A 91 -23.35 -8.80 -4.03
C GLY A 91 -22.08 -9.17 -3.27
N PHE A 92 -21.39 -10.21 -3.76
CA PHE A 92 -20.21 -10.93 -3.22
C PHE A 92 -19.64 -10.46 -1.87
N THR A 93 -19.72 -11.34 -0.87
CA THR A 93 -19.03 -11.15 0.41
C THR A 93 -17.54 -11.39 0.22
N ALA A 94 -16.72 -10.34 0.26
CA ALA A 94 -15.28 -10.51 0.34
C ALA A 94 -14.93 -11.17 1.69
N SER A 95 -14.21 -12.29 1.66
CA SER A 95 -13.66 -12.95 2.84
C SER A 95 -12.21 -12.50 3.05
N ALA A 96 -11.95 -11.76 4.13
CA ALA A 96 -10.59 -11.40 4.50
C ALA A 96 -10.05 -12.40 5.55
N PRO A 97 -8.87 -13.00 5.34
CA PRO A 97 -8.26 -13.87 6.34
C PRO A 97 -7.79 -13.05 7.55
N VAL A 98 -8.03 -13.58 8.75
CA VAL A 98 -7.52 -13.00 10.01
C VAL A 98 -6.22 -13.68 10.39
N ARG A 99 -5.16 -12.89 10.60
CA ARG A 99 -3.86 -13.36 11.09
C ARG A 99 -3.68 -13.00 12.55
N SER A 100 -3.16 -13.92 13.35
CA SER A 100 -2.86 -13.69 14.77
C SER A 100 -1.37 -13.54 15.02
N TYR A 101 -1.04 -12.64 15.93
CA TYR A 101 0.31 -12.46 16.43
C TYR A 101 0.30 -12.39 17.96
N ALA A 102 1.27 -13.00 18.61
CA ALA A 102 1.45 -12.92 20.04
C ALA A 102 2.62 -11.99 20.37
N CYS A 103 2.46 -11.14 21.37
CA CYS A 103 3.55 -10.33 21.88
C CYS A 103 4.53 -11.20 22.68
N THR A 104 5.81 -11.15 22.32
CA THR A 104 6.88 -11.88 23.03
C THR A 104 7.10 -11.36 24.44
N SER A 105 6.73 -10.11 24.71
CA SER A 105 6.99 -9.45 26.00
C SER A 105 5.85 -9.63 27.00
N CYS A 106 4.59 -9.47 26.58
CA CYS A 106 3.43 -9.51 27.48
C CYS A 106 2.41 -10.62 27.18
N GLY A 107 2.62 -11.42 26.13
CA GLY A 107 1.73 -12.53 25.76
C GLY A 107 0.39 -12.14 25.14
N TYR A 108 0.11 -10.84 24.96
CA TYR A 108 -1.14 -10.38 24.36
C TYR A 108 -1.27 -10.82 22.90
N ILE A 109 -2.46 -11.29 22.51
CA ILE A 109 -2.77 -11.77 21.14
C ILE A 109 -3.42 -10.64 20.33
N HIS A 110 -2.76 -10.22 19.27
CA HIS A 110 -3.25 -9.28 18.28
C HIS A 110 -3.82 -10.03 17.07
N ASN A 111 -5.04 -9.68 16.67
CA ASN A 111 -5.67 -10.20 15.46
C ASN A 111 -5.77 -9.08 14.42
N PHE A 112 -5.23 -9.32 13.23
CA PHE A 112 -5.25 -8.36 12.13
C PHE A 112 -6.03 -8.94 10.96
N ILE A 113 -6.86 -8.10 10.35
CA ILE A 113 -7.56 -8.40 9.10
C ILE A 113 -6.59 -8.10 7.98
N ASP A 114 -6.23 -9.13 7.21
CA ASP A 114 -5.41 -8.95 6.02
C ASP A 114 -6.31 -8.58 4.83
N MET A 115 -6.36 -7.29 4.52
CA MET A 115 -7.13 -6.74 3.40
C MET A 115 -6.28 -6.54 2.14
N ASP A 116 -5.06 -7.09 2.09
CA ASP A 116 -4.21 -6.95 0.91
C ASP A 116 -4.90 -7.61 -0.30
N SER A 117 -5.16 -6.80 -1.33
CA SER A 117 -5.86 -7.16 -2.57
C SER A 117 -5.22 -8.33 -3.33
N SER A 118 -3.95 -8.65 -3.07
CA SER A 118 -3.24 -9.81 -3.62
C SER A 118 -3.79 -11.17 -3.14
N ALA A 119 -4.56 -11.20 -2.04
CA ALA A 119 -5.24 -12.41 -1.59
C ALA A 119 -6.52 -12.70 -2.40
N ILE A 120 -7.11 -11.67 -3.04
CA ILE A 120 -8.32 -11.79 -3.85
C ILE A 120 -7.99 -12.43 -5.22
N GLU A 121 -6.80 -12.18 -5.77
CA GLU A 121 -6.34 -12.81 -7.04
C GLU A 121 -6.03 -14.31 -6.91
N LYS A 122 -5.79 -14.82 -5.71
CA LYS A 122 -5.45 -16.25 -5.47
C LYS A 122 -6.66 -17.12 -5.14
N LEU A 123 -7.86 -16.55 -5.15
CA LEU A 123 -9.13 -17.28 -4.96
C LEU A 123 -9.92 -17.45 -6.26
N GLY A 124 -9.30 -17.16 -7.41
CA GLY A 124 -9.77 -17.57 -8.74
C GLY A 124 -9.36 -19.01 -9.04
#